data_AF-A0A958FP58-F1
#
_entry.id   AF-A0A958FP58-F1
#
_cell.length_a   1.000
_cell.length_b   1.000
_cell.length_c   1.000
_cell.angle_alpha   90.00
_cell.angle_beta   90.00
_cell.angle_gamma   90.00
#
_symmetry.space_group_name_H-M   'P 1'
#
loop_
_entity.id
_entity.type
_entity.pdbx_description
1 polymer ?
#
loop_
_entity_poly.entity_id
_entity_poly.type
_entity_poly.pdbx_seq_one_letter_code
_entity_poly.pdbx_strand_id
1 'polypeptide(L)'
;MYVQSIRDARSFLSAAREVAFSKPIILLKSGQNDTRKQRFTDTPHELIRQEQVMEAAFRRSGILPVKSLVDLFAMSEVLSKQPAARGKKLTIVTNAGGASIQARSRLREGGGKMATFSDETVAQLKNVLPKDWIPENPVHVLRDADADRFAKTLEVLAKSNETDGILVILVAQANGDPTEIAKKLTAFAKINKPLLASWMGGDEVAEGKSILNNANIPTFPFPETAATIFNYLWKRTYNLRGLFETPAITGSEDKTTGARVEINVMIDELRENGVTELNAEQVKQVFGAFEIPIGGEPVADAYQLRMGSFTDGLFGPVLYCGTGGKMGKVIGDYAVALPPLNTTLARRMLEQARIFPAILEAEPSFNGNLAALEELLVKFS
;
A
#
# COMPACT_ATOMS: atom_id res chain seq x y z
N MET A 1 -12.11 11.16 8.88
CA MET A 1 -11.89 11.77 10.21
C MET A 1 -10.66 12.65 10.16
N TYR A 2 -10.72 13.84 10.76
CA TYR A 2 -9.54 14.65 11.04
C TYR A 2 -9.18 14.49 12.52
N VAL A 3 -7.97 14.03 12.82
CA VAL A 3 -7.56 13.66 14.19
C VAL A 3 -6.35 14.48 14.59
N GLN A 4 -6.42 15.16 15.74
CA GLN A 4 -5.29 15.91 16.30
C GLN A 4 -4.45 15.04 17.25
N SER A 5 -5.08 14.28 18.14
CA SER A 5 -4.41 13.42 19.10
C SER A 5 -5.22 12.15 19.37
N ILE A 6 -4.54 11.03 19.64
CA ILE A 6 -5.13 9.79 20.12
C ILE A 6 -4.65 9.60 21.54
N ARG A 7 -5.58 9.55 22.52
CA ARG A 7 -5.24 9.38 23.94
C ARG A 7 -5.09 7.92 24.31
N ASP A 8 -6.14 7.13 24.03
CA ASP A 8 -6.13 5.68 24.22
C ASP A 8 -6.07 4.99 22.86
N ALA A 9 -4.85 4.63 22.45
CA ALA A 9 -4.66 3.96 21.17
C ALA A 9 -5.20 2.54 21.15
N ARG A 10 -5.16 1.79 22.26
CA ARG A 10 -5.64 0.40 22.28
C ARG A 10 -7.14 0.36 22.04
N SER A 11 -7.91 1.15 22.79
CA SER A 11 -9.36 1.23 22.62
C SER A 11 -9.74 1.79 21.25
N PHE A 12 -9.02 2.81 20.77
CA PHE A 12 -9.26 3.38 19.44
C PHE A 12 -9.05 2.37 18.31
N LEU A 13 -7.93 1.64 18.32
CA LEU A 13 -7.62 0.64 17.29
C LEU A 13 -8.57 -0.56 17.36
N SER A 14 -8.95 -1.00 18.56
CA SER A 14 -9.94 -2.06 18.76
C SER A 14 -11.30 -1.67 18.16
N ALA A 15 -11.81 -0.49 18.49
CA ALA A 15 -13.07 0.01 17.93
C ALA A 15 -12.98 0.23 16.42
N ALA A 16 -11.88 0.78 15.93
CA ALA A 16 -11.66 0.98 14.50
C ALA A 16 -11.63 -0.34 13.72
N ARG A 17 -10.98 -1.38 14.26
CA ARG A 17 -10.93 -2.70 13.64
C ARG A 17 -12.33 -3.30 13.46
N GLU A 18 -13.17 -3.19 14.48
CA GLU A 18 -14.57 -3.65 14.42
C GLU A 18 -15.37 -2.90 13.34
N VAL A 19 -15.25 -1.57 13.30
CA VAL A 19 -15.97 -0.74 12.32
C VAL A 19 -15.45 -0.96 10.90
N ALA A 20 -14.15 -1.21 10.72
CA ALA A 20 -13.51 -1.34 9.42
C ALA A 20 -14.06 -2.51 8.57
N PHE A 21 -14.65 -3.53 9.20
CA PHE A 21 -15.31 -4.64 8.49
C PHE A 21 -16.55 -4.20 7.72
N SER A 22 -17.29 -3.22 8.23
CA SER A 22 -18.55 -2.77 7.63
C SER A 22 -18.45 -1.42 6.93
N LYS A 23 -17.56 -0.54 7.39
CA LYS A 23 -17.46 0.84 6.91
C LYS A 23 -16.01 1.27 6.69
N PRO A 24 -15.73 2.03 5.62
CA PRO A 24 -14.40 2.58 5.42
C PRO A 24 -14.07 3.62 6.49
N ILE A 25 -12.85 3.55 7.03
CA ILE A 25 -12.31 4.57 7.95
C ILE A 25 -11.13 5.26 7.26
N ILE A 26 -11.34 6.51 6.83
CA ILE A 26 -10.28 7.37 6.29
C ILE A 26 -9.85 8.36 7.38
N LEU A 27 -8.55 8.52 7.60
CA LEU A 27 -8.02 9.37 8.67
C LEU A 27 -6.96 10.33 8.14
N LEU A 28 -7.12 11.63 8.45
CA LEU A 28 -6.08 12.64 8.30
C LEU A 28 -5.57 13.04 9.69
N LYS A 29 -4.29 12.76 9.96
CA LYS A 29 -3.64 13.12 11.23
C LYS A 29 -3.02 14.51 11.12
N SER A 30 -3.34 15.40 12.05
CA SER A 30 -2.71 16.73 12.15
C SER A 30 -1.30 16.65 12.77
N GLY A 31 -0.40 17.55 12.37
CA GLY A 31 0.92 17.72 12.98
C GLY A 31 1.93 16.61 12.63
N GLN A 32 1.95 16.14 11.38
CA GLN A 32 2.87 15.08 10.90
C GLN A 32 4.35 15.49 10.87
N ASN A 33 4.68 16.76 11.10
CA ASN A 33 6.05 17.24 11.14
C ASN A 33 6.67 16.98 12.52
N ASP A 34 6.99 15.71 12.80
CA ASP A 34 7.89 15.41 13.91
C ASP A 34 9.31 15.84 13.48
N THR A 35 9.66 17.09 13.79
CA THR A 35 10.97 17.69 13.52
C THR A 35 12.05 17.15 14.46
N ARG A 36 12.03 15.86 14.80
CA ARG A 36 13.21 15.24 15.40
C ARG A 36 14.29 15.24 14.34
N LYS A 37 15.28 16.13 14.50
CA LYS A 37 16.53 16.11 13.73
C LYS A 37 17.03 14.67 13.77
N GLN A 38 17.24 14.06 12.61
CA GLN A 38 17.93 12.77 12.50
C GLN A 38 19.25 12.90 13.27
N ARG A 39 19.29 12.38 14.49
CA ARG A 39 20.55 12.11 15.16
C ARG A 39 21.05 10.82 14.57
N PHE A 40 22.28 10.83 14.08
CA PHE A 40 22.97 9.58 13.77
C PHE A 40 23.16 8.85 15.09
N THR A 41 22.35 7.83 15.33
CA THR A 41 22.41 7.00 16.53
C THR A 41 22.69 5.56 16.13
N ASP A 42 23.38 4.84 17.01
CA ASP A 42 23.66 3.42 16.77
C ASP A 42 22.43 2.54 17.02
N THR A 43 21.43 3.10 17.69
CA THR A 43 20.16 2.50 18.05
C THR A 43 19.15 2.58 16.90
N PRO A 44 18.86 1.48 16.18
CA PRO A 44 18.07 1.56 14.94
C PRO A 44 16.63 2.01 15.15
N HIS A 45 16.02 1.71 16.31
CA HIS A 45 14.64 2.11 16.59
C HIS A 45 14.49 3.63 16.79
N GLU A 46 15.56 4.37 17.10
CA GLU A 46 15.52 5.83 17.18
C GLU A 46 15.44 6.49 15.79
N LEU A 47 15.79 5.76 14.73
CA LEU A 47 15.63 6.20 13.34
C LEU A 47 14.20 5.96 12.81
N ILE A 48 13.41 5.13 13.51
CA ILE A 48 12.02 4.84 13.16
C ILE A 48 11.14 6.00 13.63
N ARG A 49 10.45 6.60 12.67
CA ARG A 49 9.57 7.74 12.96
C ARG A 49 8.28 7.25 13.61
N GLN A 50 7.75 8.03 14.55
CA GLN A 50 6.45 7.76 15.18
C GLN A 50 5.33 7.61 14.13
N GLU A 51 5.42 8.33 13.01
CA GLU A 51 4.52 8.20 11.87
C GLU A 51 4.51 6.78 11.28
N GLN A 52 5.68 6.12 11.14
CA GLN A 52 5.75 4.76 10.59
C GLN A 52 5.07 3.74 11.52
N VAL A 53 5.26 3.90 12.83
CA VAL A 53 4.58 3.07 13.85
C VAL A 53 3.07 3.28 13.79
N MET A 54 2.64 4.54 13.72
CA MET A 54 1.22 4.89 13.63
C MET A 54 0.56 4.35 12.34
N GLU A 55 1.22 4.48 11.20
CA GLU A 55 0.73 3.90 9.94
C GLU A 55 0.63 2.38 10.03
N ALA A 56 1.60 1.70 10.63
CA ALA A 56 1.54 0.25 10.85
C ALA A 56 0.34 -0.15 11.71
N ALA A 57 0.08 0.60 12.79
CA ALA A 57 -1.07 0.41 13.67
C ALA A 57 -2.41 0.62 12.96
N PHE A 58 -2.50 1.68 12.14
CA PHE A 58 -3.68 1.99 11.34
C PHE A 58 -3.96 0.93 10.29
N ARG A 59 -2.92 0.48 9.55
CA ARG A 59 -3.04 -0.62 8.59
C ARG A 59 -3.59 -1.89 9.25
N ARG A 60 -3.08 -2.24 10.44
CA ARG A 60 -3.53 -3.41 11.23
C ARG A 60 -4.98 -3.29 11.73
N SER A 61 -5.53 -2.08 11.74
CA SER A 61 -6.89 -1.80 12.24
C SER A 61 -7.85 -1.39 11.13
N GLY A 62 -7.45 -1.50 9.86
CA GLY A 62 -8.30 -1.16 8.71
C GLY A 62 -8.49 0.33 8.46
N ILE A 63 -7.74 1.17 9.18
CA ILE A 63 -7.75 2.62 8.99
C ILE A 63 -6.85 2.95 7.80
N LEU A 64 -7.36 3.76 6.87
CA LEU A 64 -6.62 4.28 5.75
C LEU A 64 -6.13 5.71 6.05
N PRO A 65 -4.85 5.91 6.40
CA PRO A 65 -4.31 7.25 6.56
C PRO A 65 -4.18 7.95 5.20
N VAL A 66 -4.56 9.23 5.17
CA VAL A 66 -4.38 10.13 4.02
C VAL A 66 -3.52 11.32 4.42
N LYS A 67 -2.90 11.97 3.43
CA LYS A 67 -1.86 12.98 3.66
C LYS A 67 -2.35 14.42 3.60
N SER A 68 -3.51 14.68 3.01
CA SER A 68 -4.04 16.03 2.84
C SER A 68 -5.56 16.08 3.03
N LEU A 69 -6.09 17.30 3.25
CA LEU A 69 -7.54 17.52 3.24
C LEU A 69 -8.15 17.22 1.87
N VAL A 70 -7.42 17.54 0.80
CA VAL A 70 -7.83 17.22 -0.58
C VAL A 70 -8.01 15.71 -0.72
N ASP A 71 -7.04 14.92 -0.27
CA ASP A 71 -7.10 13.45 -0.31
C ASP A 71 -8.27 12.92 0.52
N LEU A 72 -8.52 13.51 1.69
CA LEU A 72 -9.62 13.10 2.58
C LEU A 72 -10.98 13.27 1.90
N PHE A 73 -11.25 14.44 1.32
CA PHE A 73 -12.50 14.72 0.64
C PHE A 73 -12.64 13.91 -0.65
N ALA A 74 -11.60 13.88 -1.47
CA ALA A 74 -11.57 13.09 -2.70
C ALA A 74 -11.81 11.60 -2.42
N MET A 75 -11.17 11.03 -1.40
CA MET A 75 -11.39 9.63 -1.03
C MET A 75 -12.81 9.40 -0.50
N SER A 76 -13.38 10.35 0.27
CA SER A 76 -14.77 10.25 0.75
C SER A 76 -15.78 10.22 -0.40
N GLU A 77 -15.55 11.05 -1.42
CA GLU A 77 -16.37 11.11 -2.62
C GLU A 77 -16.28 9.79 -3.40
N VAL A 78 -15.07 9.30 -3.66
CA VAL A 78 -14.87 8.04 -4.39
C VAL A 78 -15.52 6.86 -3.67
N LEU A 79 -15.35 6.74 -2.35
CA LEU A 79 -15.96 5.65 -1.59
C LEU A 79 -17.49 5.69 -1.57
N SER A 80 -18.10 6.87 -1.76
CA SER A 80 -19.56 7.00 -1.86
C SER A 80 -20.11 6.64 -3.24
N LYS A 81 -19.27 6.72 -4.28
CA LYS A 81 -19.68 6.67 -5.69
C LYS A 81 -19.21 5.41 -6.43
N GLN A 82 -18.09 4.81 -6.01
CA GLN A 82 -17.35 3.80 -6.77
C GLN A 82 -17.13 2.51 -5.97
N PRO A 83 -17.05 1.34 -6.65
CA PRO A 83 -16.71 0.08 -5.99
C PRO A 83 -15.26 0.09 -5.50
N ALA A 84 -14.89 -0.92 -4.69
CA ALA A 84 -13.51 -1.11 -4.27
C ALA A 84 -12.61 -1.55 -5.44
N ALA A 85 -11.36 -1.07 -5.48
CA ALA A 85 -10.35 -1.60 -6.38
C ALA A 85 -9.97 -3.03 -5.95
N ARG A 86 -10.01 -4.00 -6.87
CA ARG A 86 -9.70 -5.42 -6.56
C ARG A 86 -8.20 -5.69 -6.39
N GLY A 87 -7.38 -4.76 -6.87
CA GLY A 87 -5.94 -4.84 -6.85
C GLY A 87 -5.33 -3.50 -7.29
N LYS A 88 -4.04 -3.53 -7.60
CA LYS A 88 -3.21 -2.33 -7.81
C LYS A 88 -2.95 -2.00 -9.29
N LYS A 89 -3.59 -2.71 -10.23
CA LYS A 89 -3.40 -2.52 -11.67
C LYS A 89 -4.37 -1.46 -12.22
N LEU A 90 -3.85 -0.33 -12.68
CA LEU A 90 -4.63 0.75 -13.29
C LEU A 90 -4.48 0.72 -14.82
N THR A 91 -5.57 0.93 -15.54
CA THR A 91 -5.53 1.31 -16.95
C THR A 91 -5.82 2.80 -17.10
N ILE A 92 -5.01 3.50 -17.89
CA ILE A 92 -5.24 4.90 -18.22
C ILE A 92 -5.73 4.99 -19.66
N VAL A 93 -6.81 5.72 -19.91
CA VAL A 93 -7.30 6.09 -21.25
C VAL A 93 -7.15 7.60 -21.40
N THR A 94 -6.50 8.08 -22.47
CA THR A 94 -6.19 9.52 -22.57
C THR A 94 -6.09 10.04 -24.01
N ASN A 95 -6.51 11.30 -24.22
CA ASN A 95 -6.21 12.07 -25.43
C ASN A 95 -4.95 12.97 -25.28
N ALA A 96 -4.31 12.95 -24.11
CA ALA A 96 -3.16 13.79 -23.77
C ALA A 96 -2.00 12.99 -23.16
N GLY A 97 -0.92 12.85 -23.92
CA GLY A 97 0.33 12.16 -23.53
C GLY A 97 0.98 12.68 -22.25
N GLY A 98 1.20 13.99 -22.17
CA GLY A 98 1.89 14.59 -21.02
C GLY A 98 1.17 14.34 -19.69
N ALA A 99 -0.16 14.39 -19.69
CA ALA A 99 -0.98 14.19 -18.50
C ALA A 99 -0.91 12.75 -17.97
N SER A 100 -0.81 11.75 -18.84
CA SER A 100 -0.70 10.35 -18.43
C SER A 100 0.67 10.00 -17.84
N ILE A 101 1.74 10.69 -18.24
CA ILE A 101 3.07 10.54 -17.64
C ILE A 101 3.02 10.91 -16.14
N GLN A 102 2.33 12.01 -15.80
CA GLN A 102 2.21 12.45 -14.42
C GLN A 102 1.36 11.48 -13.57
N ALA A 103 0.22 11.04 -14.09
CA ALA A 103 -0.56 9.98 -13.45
C ALA A 103 0.25 8.71 -13.23
N ARG A 104 1.03 8.27 -14.23
CA ARG A 104 1.87 7.07 -14.13
C ARG A 104 2.96 7.21 -13.07
N SER A 105 3.63 8.36 -13.00
CA SER A 105 4.62 8.62 -11.95
C SER A 105 3.98 8.52 -10.56
N ARG A 106 2.87 9.23 -10.37
CA ARG A 106 2.16 9.25 -9.08
C ARG A 106 1.57 7.89 -8.70
N LEU A 107 1.08 7.13 -9.69
CA LEU A 107 0.63 5.75 -9.49
C LEU A 107 1.76 4.90 -8.93
N ARG A 108 2.94 4.93 -9.57
CA ARG A 108 4.13 4.17 -9.18
C ARG A 108 4.66 4.57 -7.81
N GLU A 109 4.73 5.87 -7.51
CA GLU A 109 5.13 6.39 -6.19
C GLU A 109 4.26 5.84 -5.05
N GLY A 110 2.97 5.62 -5.31
CA GLY A 110 2.06 5.00 -4.34
C GLY A 110 2.05 3.47 -4.36
N GLY A 111 2.85 2.81 -5.19
CA GLY A 111 2.96 1.34 -5.29
C GLY A 111 1.98 0.68 -6.27
N GLY A 112 1.17 1.47 -6.99
CA GLY A 112 0.33 0.97 -8.07
C GLY A 112 1.14 0.53 -9.29
N LYS A 113 0.52 -0.27 -10.16
CA LYS A 113 1.11 -0.77 -11.40
C LYS A 113 0.21 -0.47 -12.59
N MET A 114 0.79 -0.30 -13.77
CA MET A 114 0.01 -0.27 -15.01
C MET A 114 -0.49 -1.69 -15.32
N ALA A 115 -1.75 -1.83 -15.75
CA ALA A 115 -2.26 -3.09 -16.27
C ALA A 115 -1.52 -3.49 -17.55
N THR A 116 -1.27 -4.79 -17.71
CA THR A 116 -0.70 -5.40 -18.92
C THR A 116 -1.83 -6.11 -19.66
N PHE A 117 -1.96 -5.85 -20.95
CA PHE A 117 -3.06 -6.38 -21.76
C PHE A 117 -2.70 -7.73 -22.37
N SER A 118 -3.65 -8.66 -22.43
CA SER A 118 -3.54 -9.86 -23.25
C SER A 118 -3.67 -9.55 -24.74
N ASP A 119 -3.24 -10.50 -25.56
CA ASP A 119 -3.40 -10.43 -27.02
C ASP A 119 -4.88 -10.27 -27.42
N GLU A 120 -5.82 -10.85 -26.67
CA GLU A 120 -7.26 -10.68 -26.91
C GLU A 120 -7.71 -9.24 -26.71
N THR A 121 -7.36 -8.63 -25.57
CA THR A 121 -7.68 -7.23 -25.28
C THR A 121 -7.02 -6.30 -26.31
N VAL A 122 -5.77 -6.57 -26.68
CA VAL A 122 -5.05 -5.81 -27.72
C VAL A 122 -5.76 -5.92 -29.07
N ALA A 123 -6.20 -7.11 -29.47
CA ALA A 123 -6.92 -7.32 -30.73
C ALA A 123 -8.24 -6.55 -30.76
N GLN A 124 -9.01 -6.58 -29.67
CA GLN A 124 -10.26 -5.81 -29.55
C GLN A 124 -10.00 -4.29 -29.58
N LEU A 125 -8.95 -3.81 -28.92
CA LEU A 125 -8.58 -2.39 -28.92
C LEU A 125 -8.11 -1.92 -30.31
N LYS A 126 -7.38 -2.74 -31.07
CA LYS A 126 -6.97 -2.43 -32.46
C LYS A 126 -8.15 -2.25 -33.43
N ASN A 127 -9.32 -2.82 -33.13
CA ASN A 127 -10.52 -2.61 -33.94
C ASN A 127 -11.19 -1.25 -33.70
N VAL A 128 -10.85 -0.59 -32.58
CA VAL A 128 -11.43 0.70 -32.16
C VAL A 128 -10.45 1.84 -32.34
N LEU A 129 -9.16 1.56 -32.11
CA LEU A 129 -8.10 2.55 -32.12
C LEU A 129 -7.45 2.68 -33.51
N PRO A 130 -6.76 3.79 -33.78
CA PRO A 130 -6.03 4.01 -35.03
C PRO A 130 -5.04 2.89 -35.35
N LYS A 131 -4.75 2.67 -36.64
CA LYS A 131 -3.90 1.56 -37.10
C LYS A 131 -2.47 1.62 -36.58
N ASP A 132 -1.98 2.81 -36.29
CA ASP A 132 -0.65 3.13 -35.74
C ASP A 132 -0.64 3.15 -34.20
N TRP A 133 -1.75 2.79 -33.55
CA TRP A 133 -1.79 2.67 -32.10
C TRP A 133 -0.81 1.62 -31.59
N ILE A 134 0.03 2.04 -30.64
CA ILE A 134 0.97 1.17 -29.94
C ILE A 134 0.19 0.45 -28.82
N PRO A 135 0.22 -0.89 -28.76
CA PRO A 135 -0.55 -1.66 -27.78
C PRO A 135 0.08 -1.58 -26.38
N GLU A 136 0.03 -0.40 -25.79
CA GLU A 136 0.59 -0.08 -24.48
C GLU A 136 -0.45 0.58 -23.56
N ASN A 137 -0.10 0.63 -22.27
CA ASN A 137 -0.87 1.34 -21.25
C ASN A 137 0.02 2.48 -20.72
N PRO A 138 -0.33 3.76 -20.93
CA PRO A 138 -1.66 4.31 -21.24
C PRO A 138 -2.21 4.05 -22.66
N VAL A 139 -3.53 3.85 -22.75
CA VAL A 139 -4.25 3.76 -24.01
C VAL A 139 -4.47 5.17 -24.57
N HIS A 140 -3.68 5.53 -25.57
CA HIS A 140 -3.77 6.79 -26.28
C HIS A 140 -4.87 6.75 -27.35
N VAL A 141 -6.00 7.44 -27.11
CA VAL A 141 -7.10 7.55 -28.09
C VAL A 141 -6.84 8.61 -29.17
N LEU A 142 -5.70 9.32 -29.08
CA LEU A 142 -5.31 10.48 -29.89
C LEU A 142 -6.13 11.75 -29.62
N ARG A 143 -5.64 12.85 -30.18
CA ARG A 143 -6.13 14.23 -29.97
C ARG A 143 -7.47 14.51 -30.65
N ASP A 144 -7.74 13.82 -31.76
CA ASP A 144 -8.95 13.88 -32.58
C ASP A 144 -10.05 12.92 -32.10
N ALA A 145 -9.87 12.27 -30.94
CA ALA A 145 -10.80 11.29 -30.42
C ALA A 145 -12.20 11.89 -30.18
N ASP A 146 -13.20 11.32 -30.82
CA ASP A 146 -14.60 11.60 -30.56
C ASP A 146 -15.13 10.81 -29.35
N ALA A 147 -16.37 11.11 -28.97
CA ALA A 147 -17.04 10.42 -27.86
C ALA A 147 -17.19 8.91 -28.10
N ASP A 148 -17.36 8.47 -29.34
CA ASP A 148 -17.48 7.05 -29.68
C ASP A 148 -16.19 6.28 -29.46
N ARG A 149 -15.04 6.85 -29.82
CA ARG A 149 -13.73 6.23 -29.61
C ARG A 149 -13.49 6.02 -28.12
N PHE A 150 -13.73 7.04 -27.28
CA PHE A 150 -13.64 6.90 -25.83
C PHE A 150 -14.57 5.81 -25.28
N ALA A 151 -15.84 5.82 -25.69
CA ALA A 151 -16.84 4.87 -25.19
C ALA A 151 -16.51 3.42 -25.60
N LYS A 152 -16.16 3.17 -26.86
CA LYS A 152 -15.78 1.84 -27.36
C LYS A 152 -14.50 1.32 -26.71
N THR A 153 -13.50 2.20 -26.49
CA THR A 153 -12.29 1.83 -25.75
C THR A 153 -12.63 1.41 -24.31
N LEU A 154 -13.49 2.17 -23.62
CA LEU A 154 -13.95 1.81 -22.28
C LEU A 154 -14.77 0.52 -22.25
N GLU A 155 -15.56 0.23 -23.29
CA GLU A 155 -16.32 -1.00 -23.37
C GLU A 155 -15.43 -2.25 -23.35
N VAL A 156 -14.34 -2.22 -24.11
CA VAL A 156 -13.33 -3.30 -24.11
C VAL A 156 -12.67 -3.43 -22.73
N LEU A 157 -12.22 -2.31 -22.15
CA LEU A 157 -11.49 -2.29 -20.87
C LEU A 157 -12.36 -2.63 -19.66
N ALA A 158 -13.65 -2.30 -19.72
CA ALA A 158 -14.62 -2.65 -18.68
C ALA A 158 -14.77 -4.16 -18.55
N LYS A 159 -14.69 -4.90 -19.67
CA LYS A 159 -14.81 -6.37 -19.74
C LYS A 159 -13.50 -7.09 -19.40
N SER A 160 -12.34 -6.47 -19.60
CA SER A 160 -11.04 -7.09 -19.30
C SER A 160 -10.86 -7.36 -17.80
N ASN A 161 -10.35 -8.52 -17.43
CA ASN A 161 -9.99 -8.86 -16.04
C ASN A 161 -8.56 -8.44 -15.66
N GLU A 162 -7.81 -7.82 -16.57
CA GLU A 162 -6.41 -7.43 -16.36
C GLU A 162 -6.27 -6.12 -15.59
N THR A 163 -7.37 -5.36 -15.49
CA THR A 163 -7.41 -4.03 -14.91
C THR A 163 -8.31 -3.98 -13.68
N ASP A 164 -7.74 -3.51 -12.57
CA ASP A 164 -8.41 -3.38 -11.27
C ASP A 164 -9.14 -2.04 -11.12
N GLY A 165 -8.91 -1.10 -12.03
CA GLY A 165 -9.60 0.19 -12.16
C GLY A 165 -9.17 0.93 -13.41
N ILE A 166 -9.96 1.92 -13.82
CA ILE A 166 -9.74 2.70 -15.03
C ILE A 166 -9.70 4.19 -14.67
N LEU A 167 -8.71 4.90 -15.19
CA LEU A 167 -8.60 6.36 -15.14
C LEU A 167 -8.73 6.91 -16.55
N VAL A 168 -9.78 7.70 -16.80
CA VAL A 168 -9.92 8.46 -18.03
C VAL A 168 -9.36 9.86 -17.82
N ILE A 169 -8.40 10.25 -18.65
CA ILE A 169 -7.82 11.60 -18.65
C ILE A 169 -8.26 12.29 -19.93
N LEU A 170 -8.93 13.43 -19.77
CA LEU A 170 -9.36 14.26 -20.87
C LEU A 170 -8.77 15.66 -20.69
N VAL A 171 -8.12 16.17 -21.74
CA VAL A 171 -7.79 17.58 -21.88
C VAL A 171 -8.66 18.14 -22.99
N ALA A 172 -9.34 19.27 -22.75
CA ALA A 172 -10.14 19.93 -23.78
C ALA A 172 -9.29 20.30 -25.00
N GLN A 173 -9.77 19.98 -26.20
CA GLN A 173 -9.11 20.26 -27.47
C GLN A 173 -10.16 20.67 -28.50
N ALA A 174 -9.75 21.42 -29.52
CA ALA A 174 -10.65 22.03 -30.51
C ALA A 174 -11.59 21.05 -31.24
N ASN A 175 -11.22 19.77 -31.37
CA ASN A 175 -11.96 18.78 -32.16
C ASN A 175 -12.76 17.76 -31.31
N GLY A 176 -12.68 17.82 -29.98
CA GLY A 176 -13.38 16.87 -29.10
C GLY A 176 -14.30 17.61 -28.14
N ASP A 177 -15.56 17.16 -28.03
CA ASP A 177 -16.55 17.72 -27.11
C ASP A 177 -16.46 17.01 -25.74
N PRO A 178 -15.95 17.67 -24.68
CA PRO A 178 -15.81 17.08 -23.35
C PRO A 178 -17.14 16.68 -22.71
N THR A 179 -18.23 17.36 -23.08
CA THR A 179 -19.59 17.12 -22.58
C THR A 179 -20.18 15.87 -23.22
N GLU A 180 -20.08 15.72 -24.54
CA GLU A 180 -20.56 14.51 -25.24
C GLU A 180 -19.76 13.27 -24.83
N ILE A 181 -18.45 13.41 -24.62
CA ILE A 181 -17.61 12.32 -24.08
C ILE A 181 -18.14 11.95 -22.68
N ALA A 182 -18.35 12.92 -21.80
CA ALA A 182 -18.89 12.68 -20.46
C ALA A 182 -20.25 11.96 -20.48
N LYS A 183 -21.17 12.36 -21.38
CA LYS A 183 -22.49 11.71 -21.54
C LYS A 183 -22.36 10.23 -21.92
N LYS A 184 -21.47 9.87 -22.84
CA LYS A 184 -21.28 8.45 -23.20
C LYS A 184 -20.64 7.65 -22.08
N LEU A 185 -19.77 8.28 -21.29
CA LEU A 185 -19.08 7.63 -20.18
C LEU A 185 -20.00 7.23 -19.03
N THR A 186 -21.17 7.88 -18.86
CA THR A 186 -22.11 7.54 -17.79
C THR A 186 -22.64 6.10 -17.87
N ALA A 187 -22.63 5.51 -19.07
CA ALA A 187 -22.99 4.10 -19.28
C ALA A 187 -22.08 3.14 -18.49
N PHE A 188 -20.86 3.57 -18.17
CA PHE A 188 -19.86 2.77 -17.44
C PHE A 188 -19.81 3.07 -15.94
N ALA A 189 -20.73 3.88 -15.40
CA ALA A 189 -20.73 4.27 -13.99
C ALA A 189 -20.85 3.08 -13.02
N LYS A 190 -21.50 1.98 -13.44
CA LYS A 190 -21.82 0.81 -12.60
C LYS A 190 -20.99 -0.44 -12.95
N ILE A 191 -19.82 -0.27 -13.54
CA ILE A 191 -18.94 -1.42 -13.80
C ILE A 191 -18.35 -1.98 -12.49
N ASN A 192 -17.89 -3.22 -12.50
CA ASN A 192 -17.39 -3.94 -11.31
C ASN A 192 -16.00 -3.50 -10.83
N LYS A 193 -15.52 -2.33 -11.25
CA LYS A 193 -14.21 -1.77 -10.95
C LYS A 193 -14.31 -0.24 -10.90
N PRO A 194 -13.43 0.46 -10.16
CA PRO A 194 -13.47 1.91 -10.08
C PRO A 194 -13.21 2.54 -11.45
N LEU A 195 -14.08 3.47 -11.85
CA LEU A 195 -13.89 4.38 -12.98
C LEU A 195 -13.68 5.79 -12.42
N LEU A 196 -12.48 6.32 -12.64
CA LEU A 196 -12.09 7.67 -12.22
C LEU A 196 -11.91 8.55 -13.47
N ALA A 197 -12.21 9.83 -13.32
CA ALA A 197 -12.13 10.80 -14.42
C ALA A 197 -11.22 11.97 -14.04
N SER A 198 -10.36 12.40 -14.94
CA SER A 198 -9.59 13.65 -14.83
C SER A 198 -9.95 14.56 -15.99
N TRP A 199 -10.86 15.51 -15.75
CA TRP A 199 -11.37 16.44 -16.78
C TRP A 199 -10.63 17.77 -16.66
N MET A 200 -9.59 17.91 -17.46
CA MET A 200 -8.68 19.05 -17.44
C MET A 200 -9.13 20.12 -18.44
N GLY A 201 -9.43 21.30 -17.91
CA GLY A 201 -9.89 22.47 -18.65
C GLY A 201 -10.58 23.47 -17.73
N GLY A 202 -10.92 24.64 -18.27
CA GLY A 202 -11.72 25.65 -17.59
C GLY A 202 -13.22 25.39 -17.73
N ASP A 203 -13.93 26.38 -18.25
CA ASP A 203 -15.39 26.34 -18.41
C ASP A 203 -15.85 25.28 -19.41
N GLU A 204 -15.05 25.00 -20.45
CA GLU A 204 -15.34 24.01 -21.50
C GLU A 204 -15.58 22.59 -20.98
N VAL A 205 -15.01 22.23 -19.81
CA VAL A 205 -15.18 20.90 -19.21
C VAL A 205 -16.15 20.90 -18.03
N ALA A 206 -16.71 22.06 -17.66
CA ALA A 206 -17.54 22.21 -16.47
C ALA A 206 -18.82 21.37 -16.53
N GLU A 207 -19.52 21.39 -17.66
CA GLU A 207 -20.73 20.60 -17.88
C GLU A 207 -20.42 19.10 -17.86
N GLY A 208 -19.39 18.67 -18.61
CA GLY A 208 -18.94 17.27 -18.59
C GLY A 208 -18.59 16.77 -17.19
N LYS A 209 -17.93 17.59 -16.36
CA LYS A 209 -17.67 17.26 -14.95
C LYS A 209 -18.97 17.05 -14.16
N SER A 210 -19.96 17.92 -14.33
CA SER A 210 -21.25 17.79 -13.65
C SER A 210 -21.97 16.50 -14.05
N ILE A 211 -22.01 16.18 -15.34
CA ILE A 211 -22.64 14.97 -15.88
C ILE A 211 -22.02 13.71 -15.28
N LEU A 212 -20.68 13.62 -15.27
CA LEU A 212 -19.97 12.49 -14.67
C LEU A 212 -20.27 12.36 -13.19
N ASN A 213 -20.20 13.45 -12.43
CA ASN A 213 -20.45 13.41 -10.98
C ASN A 213 -21.87 12.99 -10.63
N ASN A 214 -22.87 13.48 -11.38
CA ASN A 214 -24.28 13.08 -11.22
C ASN A 214 -24.50 11.61 -11.57
N ALA A 215 -23.71 11.07 -12.50
CA ALA A 215 -23.68 9.65 -12.81
C ALA A 215 -22.85 8.81 -11.82
N ASN A 216 -22.35 9.39 -10.72
CA ASN A 216 -21.45 8.76 -9.75
C ASN A 216 -20.06 8.41 -10.29
N ILE A 217 -19.57 9.09 -11.35
CA ILE A 217 -18.17 8.99 -11.78
C ILE A 217 -17.41 10.20 -11.20
N PRO A 218 -16.52 9.99 -10.22
CA PRO A 218 -15.80 11.08 -9.56
C PRO A 218 -14.80 11.72 -10.53
N THR A 219 -14.79 13.05 -10.54
CA THR A 219 -13.91 13.83 -11.43
C THR A 219 -12.85 14.59 -10.65
N PHE A 220 -11.62 14.59 -11.15
CA PHE A 220 -10.50 15.29 -10.58
C PHE A 220 -9.98 16.37 -11.55
N PRO A 221 -9.51 17.52 -11.04
CA PRO A 221 -8.92 18.54 -11.89
C PRO A 221 -7.52 18.15 -12.41
N PHE A 222 -6.83 17.25 -11.70
CA PHE A 222 -5.48 16.82 -12.03
C PHE A 222 -5.35 15.28 -12.00
N PRO A 223 -4.68 14.68 -12.99
CA PRO A 223 -4.58 13.22 -13.13
C PRO A 223 -3.73 12.57 -12.02
N GLU A 224 -2.78 13.29 -11.43
CA GLU A 224 -2.00 12.87 -10.26
C GLU A 224 -2.89 12.70 -9.03
N THR A 225 -3.90 13.56 -8.87
CA THR A 225 -4.87 13.43 -7.78
C THR A 225 -5.65 12.14 -7.97
N ALA A 226 -6.18 11.89 -9.17
CA ALA A 226 -6.90 10.65 -9.47
C ALA A 226 -6.04 9.39 -9.24
N ALA A 227 -4.78 9.40 -9.68
CA ALA A 227 -3.83 8.31 -9.43
C ALA A 227 -3.52 8.13 -7.93
N THR A 228 -3.42 9.22 -7.16
CA THR A 228 -3.25 9.18 -5.70
C THR A 228 -4.46 8.53 -5.04
N ILE A 229 -5.68 8.87 -5.45
CA ILE A 229 -6.91 8.29 -4.91
C ILE A 229 -7.06 6.81 -5.28
N PHE A 230 -6.71 6.43 -6.51
CA PHE A 230 -6.64 5.02 -6.87
C PHE A 230 -5.65 4.25 -5.98
N ASN A 231 -4.50 4.86 -5.66
CA ASN A 231 -3.54 4.26 -4.74
C ASN A 231 -4.11 4.01 -3.34
N TYR A 232 -4.88 4.96 -2.81
CA TYR A 232 -5.59 4.76 -1.55
C TYR A 232 -6.66 3.67 -1.64
N LEU A 233 -7.43 3.61 -2.74
CA LEU A 233 -8.44 2.59 -2.96
C LEU A 233 -7.89 1.17 -2.90
N TRP A 234 -6.84 0.87 -3.67
CA TRP A 234 -6.30 -0.50 -3.68
C TRP A 234 -5.59 -0.83 -2.36
N LYS A 235 -4.91 0.13 -1.74
CA LYS A 235 -4.28 -0.05 -0.41
C LYS A 235 -5.31 -0.39 0.64
N ARG A 236 -6.48 0.25 0.60
CA ARG A 236 -7.60 -0.09 1.48
C ARG A 236 -8.02 -1.55 1.30
N THR A 237 -8.29 -1.98 0.08
CA THR A 237 -8.70 -3.38 -0.18
C THR A 237 -7.63 -4.35 0.28
N TYR A 238 -6.37 -4.05 0.01
CA TYR A 238 -5.24 -4.85 0.46
C TYR A 238 -5.17 -4.94 1.99
N ASN A 239 -5.28 -3.81 2.71
CA ASN A 239 -5.27 -3.78 4.17
C ASN A 239 -6.46 -4.54 4.78
N LEU A 240 -7.66 -4.39 4.22
CA LEU A 240 -8.86 -5.10 4.69
C LEU A 240 -8.73 -6.62 4.58
N ARG A 241 -8.11 -7.14 3.52
CA ARG A 241 -7.82 -8.59 3.43
C ARG A 241 -7.00 -9.08 4.62
N GLY A 242 -6.09 -8.25 5.12
CA GLY A 242 -5.25 -8.57 6.29
C GLY A 242 -6.00 -8.52 7.62
N LEU A 243 -7.22 -7.98 7.68
CA LEU A 243 -8.05 -8.06 8.88
C LEU A 243 -8.71 -9.44 9.03
N PHE A 244 -9.02 -10.11 7.91
CA PHE A 244 -9.60 -11.45 7.87
C PHE A 244 -8.55 -12.54 8.07
N GLU A 245 -7.27 -12.21 7.87
CA GLU A 245 -6.16 -13.05 8.28
C GLU A 245 -6.07 -12.97 9.81
N THR A 246 -6.84 -13.82 10.50
CA THR A 246 -6.62 -14.05 11.94
C THR A 246 -5.15 -14.38 12.10
N PRO A 247 -4.40 -13.64 12.93
CA PRO A 247 -3.08 -14.10 13.33
C PRO A 247 -3.31 -15.44 14.02
N ALA A 248 -3.06 -16.54 13.31
CA ALA A 248 -2.87 -17.80 13.97
C ALA A 248 -1.66 -17.53 14.87
N ILE A 249 -1.90 -17.49 16.19
CA ILE A 249 -0.84 -17.90 17.11
C ILE A 249 -0.51 -19.28 16.59
N THR A 250 0.60 -19.41 15.87
CA THR A 250 1.01 -20.67 15.27
C THR A 250 0.90 -21.71 16.36
N GLY A 251 0.02 -22.68 16.13
CA GLY A 251 -0.33 -23.75 17.06
C GLY A 251 0.88 -24.63 17.31
N SER A 252 1.83 -24.13 18.09
CA SER A 252 2.72 -24.94 18.90
C SER A 252 2.04 -25.17 20.24
N GLU A 253 0.85 -25.76 20.21
CA GLU A 253 0.40 -26.59 21.34
C GLU A 253 1.42 -27.73 21.46
N ASP A 254 2.48 -27.49 22.24
CA ASP A 254 3.09 -28.39 23.24
C ASP A 254 4.58 -28.11 23.52
N LYS A 255 5.35 -27.46 22.63
CA LYS A 255 6.80 -27.30 22.81
C LYS A 255 7.27 -25.91 23.27
N THR A 256 6.63 -24.83 22.84
CA THR A 256 7.10 -23.46 23.17
C THR A 256 6.51 -22.93 24.46
N THR A 257 5.44 -23.51 25.02
CA THR A 257 4.85 -23.07 26.29
C THR A 257 5.80 -23.28 27.46
N GLY A 258 6.46 -24.43 27.54
CA GLY A 258 7.49 -24.70 28.56
C GLY A 258 8.70 -23.77 28.41
N ALA A 259 9.21 -23.66 27.19
CA ALA A 259 10.32 -22.76 26.85
C ALA A 259 9.98 -21.28 27.18
N ARG A 260 8.76 -20.82 26.92
CA ARG A 260 8.30 -19.46 27.30
C ARG A 260 8.29 -19.26 28.81
N VAL A 261 7.82 -20.24 29.56
CA VAL A 261 7.81 -20.16 31.03
C VAL A 261 9.24 -20.09 31.57
N GLU A 262 10.13 -20.97 31.11
CA GLU A 262 11.54 -20.98 31.50
C GLU A 262 12.24 -19.65 31.19
N ILE A 263 12.06 -19.13 29.98
CA ILE A 263 12.64 -17.85 29.58
C ILE A 263 12.03 -16.69 30.38
N ASN A 264 10.72 -16.69 30.67
CA ASN A 264 10.11 -15.65 31.50
C ASN A 264 10.65 -15.67 32.93
N VAL A 265 10.81 -16.84 33.54
CA VAL A 265 11.44 -16.98 34.87
C VAL A 265 12.84 -16.40 34.86
N MET A 266 13.66 -16.80 33.88
CA MET A 266 15.02 -16.25 33.70
C MET A 266 15.02 -14.73 33.54
N ILE A 267 14.13 -14.17 32.71
CA ILE A 267 14.03 -12.72 32.48
C ILE A 267 13.57 -12.00 33.75
N ASP A 268 12.62 -12.56 34.50
CA ASP A 268 12.12 -11.95 35.72
C ASP A 268 13.20 -11.96 36.82
N GLU A 269 13.97 -13.05 36.98
CA GLU A 269 15.14 -13.10 37.87
C GLU A 269 16.20 -12.06 37.49
N LEU A 270 16.50 -11.89 36.19
CA LEU A 270 17.43 -10.87 35.72
C LEU A 270 16.91 -9.45 36.02
N ARG A 271 15.61 -9.22 35.84
CA ARG A 271 14.98 -7.94 36.13
C ARG A 271 14.99 -7.62 37.62
N GLU A 272 14.74 -8.60 38.48
CA GLU A 272 14.85 -8.45 39.94
C GLU A 272 16.27 -8.06 40.37
N ASN A 273 17.28 -8.58 39.66
CA ASN A 273 18.68 -8.23 39.87
C ASN A 273 19.12 -6.93 39.16
N GLY A 274 18.19 -6.18 38.57
CA GLY A 274 18.47 -4.90 37.91
C GLY A 274 19.21 -5.01 36.57
N VAL A 275 19.28 -6.20 35.98
CA VAL A 275 19.92 -6.43 34.68
C VAL A 275 18.98 -5.99 33.56
N THR A 276 19.45 -5.04 32.75
CA THR A 276 18.67 -4.46 31.63
C THR A 276 19.14 -4.92 30.25
N GLU A 277 20.25 -5.67 30.17
CA GLU A 277 20.84 -6.17 28.92
C GLU A 277 21.22 -7.65 29.06
N LEU A 278 20.90 -8.44 28.03
CA LEU A 278 21.27 -9.86 27.97
C LEU A 278 22.69 -10.01 27.40
N ASN A 279 23.48 -10.88 28.00
CA ASN A 279 24.78 -11.27 27.46
C ASN A 279 24.64 -12.28 26.30
N ALA A 280 25.75 -12.61 25.63
CA ALA A 280 25.73 -13.47 24.45
C ALA A 280 25.21 -14.89 24.70
N GLU A 281 25.41 -15.45 25.90
CA GLU A 281 24.92 -16.78 26.27
C GLU A 281 23.40 -16.75 26.52
N GLN A 282 22.94 -15.73 27.22
CA GLN A 282 21.53 -15.50 27.50
C GLN A 282 20.74 -15.24 26.21
N VAL A 283 21.29 -14.47 25.26
CA VAL A 283 20.69 -14.27 23.93
C VAL A 283 20.56 -15.59 23.17
N LYS A 284 21.59 -16.45 23.22
CA LYS A 284 21.54 -17.79 22.62
C LYS A 284 20.46 -18.67 23.24
N GLN A 285 20.31 -18.62 24.56
CA GLN A 285 19.28 -19.36 25.27
C GLN A 285 17.87 -18.88 24.86
N VAL A 286 17.63 -17.56 24.86
CA VAL A 286 16.33 -16.98 24.48
C VAL A 286 15.97 -17.30 23.04
N PHE A 287 16.83 -17.01 22.07
CA PHE A 287 16.51 -17.28 20.66
C PHE A 287 16.48 -18.77 20.34
N GLY A 288 17.34 -19.58 20.97
CA GLY A 288 17.31 -21.04 20.84
C GLY A 288 15.99 -21.64 21.32
N ALA A 289 15.43 -21.14 22.43
CA ALA A 289 14.13 -21.53 22.96
C ALA A 289 12.95 -21.26 21.99
N PHE A 290 13.12 -20.32 21.06
CA PHE A 290 12.16 -19.98 20.02
C PHE A 290 12.56 -20.47 18.62
N GLU A 291 13.56 -21.36 18.52
CA GLU A 291 14.09 -21.89 17.25
C GLU A 291 14.56 -20.78 16.28
N ILE A 292 15.05 -19.66 16.82
CA ILE A 292 15.64 -18.57 16.06
C ILE A 292 17.15 -18.87 15.91
N PRO A 293 17.64 -19.11 14.69
CA PRO A 293 19.04 -19.46 14.47
C PRO A 293 19.96 -18.27 14.81
N ILE A 294 21.00 -18.53 15.61
CA ILE A 294 22.08 -17.58 15.87
C ILE A 294 23.40 -18.14 15.36
N GLY A 295 24.10 -17.34 14.56
CA GLY A 295 25.43 -17.66 14.04
C GLY A 295 25.46 -17.73 12.52
N GLY A 296 26.58 -18.24 11.98
CA GLY A 296 26.87 -18.28 10.55
C GLY A 296 27.98 -17.31 10.15
N GLU A 297 28.75 -17.68 9.14
CA GLU A 297 29.74 -16.77 8.55
C GLU A 297 29.06 -15.83 7.55
N PRO A 298 29.48 -14.55 7.49
CA PRO A 298 29.02 -13.65 6.44
C PRO A 298 29.30 -14.26 5.06
N VAL A 299 28.26 -14.42 4.27
CA VAL A 299 28.40 -14.87 2.88
C VAL A 299 28.82 -13.66 2.03
N ALA A 300 29.86 -13.81 1.22
CA ALA A 300 30.28 -12.78 0.27
C ALA A 300 29.13 -12.44 -0.68
N ASP A 301 28.98 -11.15 -1.01
CA ASP A 301 27.95 -10.63 -1.92
C ASP A 301 26.48 -10.87 -1.48
N ALA A 302 26.25 -11.28 -0.24
CA ALA A 302 24.90 -11.43 0.30
C ALA A 302 24.25 -10.09 0.69
N TYR A 303 22.93 -10.01 0.53
CA TYR A 303 22.14 -8.92 1.08
C TYR A 303 22.07 -9.03 2.60
N GLN A 304 22.50 -7.97 3.28
CA GLN A 304 22.37 -7.89 4.73
C GLN A 304 21.00 -7.31 5.08
N LEU A 305 20.25 -8.02 5.93
CA LEU A 305 19.02 -7.53 6.55
C LEU A 305 19.23 -7.28 8.03
N ARG A 306 18.40 -6.41 8.58
CA ARG A 306 18.29 -6.17 10.01
C ARG A 306 16.85 -6.29 10.41
N MET A 307 16.61 -6.95 11.54
CA MET A 307 15.33 -6.95 12.23
C MET A 307 15.55 -6.61 13.71
N GLY A 308 14.49 -6.14 14.37
CA GLY A 308 14.54 -5.85 15.79
C GLY A 308 13.18 -5.43 16.32
N SER A 309 13.12 -5.20 17.62
CA SER A 309 11.91 -4.77 18.32
C SER A 309 12.21 -3.63 19.28
N PHE A 310 11.20 -2.85 19.59
CA PHE A 310 11.22 -1.83 20.64
C PHE A 310 9.81 -1.61 21.19
N THR A 311 9.68 -0.91 22.32
CA THR A 311 8.38 -0.57 22.89
C THR A 311 8.05 0.89 22.60
N ASP A 312 6.99 1.11 21.82
CA ASP A 312 6.40 2.43 21.62
C ASP A 312 5.45 2.78 22.78
N GLY A 313 5.50 4.01 23.27
CA GLY A 313 4.73 4.45 24.43
C GLY A 313 3.21 4.48 24.20
N LEU A 314 2.74 4.54 22.95
CA LEU A 314 1.33 4.60 22.61
C LEU A 314 0.81 3.25 22.09
N PHE A 315 1.59 2.57 21.25
CA PHE A 315 1.16 1.34 20.55
C PHE A 315 1.72 0.05 21.16
N GLY A 316 2.64 0.14 22.12
CA GLY A 316 3.27 -1.03 22.76
C GLY A 316 4.39 -1.61 21.90
N PRO A 317 4.59 -2.94 21.90
CA PRO A 317 5.66 -3.58 21.13
C PRO A 317 5.56 -3.29 19.63
N VAL A 318 6.70 -2.98 19.01
CA VAL A 318 6.85 -2.70 17.59
C VAL A 318 8.00 -3.52 17.05
N LEU A 319 7.80 -4.14 15.88
CA LEU A 319 8.83 -4.82 15.13
C LEU A 319 9.26 -3.96 13.95
N TYR A 320 10.54 -4.06 13.58
CA TYR A 320 11.06 -3.47 12.36
C TYR A 320 11.96 -4.44 11.60
N CYS A 321 12.00 -4.29 10.28
CA CYS A 321 12.86 -5.06 9.38
C CYS A 321 13.25 -4.20 8.17
N GLY A 322 14.46 -4.38 7.63
CA GLY A 322 14.88 -3.71 6.41
C GLY A 322 16.37 -3.89 6.15
N THR A 323 16.96 -3.00 5.34
CA THR A 323 18.38 -3.07 4.98
C THR A 323 19.28 -3.05 6.23
N GLY A 324 20.17 -4.03 6.31
CA GLY A 324 21.20 -4.15 7.33
C GLY A 324 22.50 -3.44 6.95
N GLY A 325 23.51 -3.61 7.80
CA GLY A 325 24.85 -3.07 7.56
C GLY A 325 24.96 -1.55 7.69
N LYS A 326 26.13 -1.02 7.32
CA LYS A 326 26.41 0.42 7.40
C LYS A 326 25.48 1.24 6.50
N MET A 327 25.17 0.71 5.31
CA MET A 327 24.32 1.39 4.34
C MET A 327 22.86 1.47 4.78
N GLY A 328 22.35 0.45 5.50
CA GLY A 328 21.00 0.46 6.04
C GLY A 328 20.70 1.65 6.96
N LYS A 329 21.68 2.03 7.80
CA LYS A 329 21.56 3.22 8.68
C LYS A 329 21.40 4.53 7.90
N VAL A 330 22.04 4.63 6.73
CA VAL A 330 22.00 5.84 5.89
C VAL A 330 20.73 5.88 5.03
N ILE A 331 20.35 4.74 4.45
CA ILE A 331 19.15 4.62 3.61
C ILE A 331 17.86 4.84 4.43
N GLY A 332 17.88 4.44 5.70
CA GLY A 332 16.71 4.52 6.57
C GLY A 332 15.58 3.59 6.12
N ASP A 333 15.94 2.42 5.58
CA ASP A 333 14.98 1.42 5.13
C ASP A 333 14.47 0.61 6.31
N TYR A 334 13.28 0.98 6.81
CA TYR A 334 12.61 0.32 7.92
C TYR A 334 11.15 0.07 7.56
N ALA A 335 10.80 -1.18 7.34
CA ALA A 335 9.42 -1.64 7.40
C ALA A 335 9.04 -1.88 8.86
N VAL A 336 7.85 -1.44 9.24
CA VAL A 336 7.37 -1.45 10.63
C VAL A 336 6.06 -2.23 10.73
N ALA A 337 5.95 -3.08 11.74
CA ALA A 337 4.75 -3.82 12.05
C ALA A 337 4.54 -3.92 13.58
N LEU A 338 3.30 -4.21 13.99
CA LEU A 338 3.00 -4.56 15.38
C LEU A 338 2.89 -6.09 15.49
N PRO A 339 3.35 -6.73 16.58
CA PRO A 339 3.12 -8.14 16.84
C PRO A 339 1.69 -8.42 17.33
N PRO A 340 1.27 -9.71 17.38
CA PRO A 340 1.92 -10.86 16.76
C PRO A 340 1.78 -10.82 15.23
N LEU A 341 2.75 -11.39 14.51
CA LEU A 341 2.69 -11.59 13.07
C LEU A 341 2.23 -13.02 12.75
N ASN A 342 1.50 -13.18 11.65
CA ASN A 342 1.43 -14.46 10.93
C ASN A 342 2.29 -14.34 9.66
N THR A 343 2.43 -15.43 8.91
CA THR A 343 3.25 -15.45 7.68
C THR A 343 2.81 -14.39 6.69
N THR A 344 1.50 -14.13 6.57
CA THR A 344 1.00 -13.09 5.68
C THR A 344 1.37 -11.69 6.17
N LEU A 345 1.19 -11.35 7.45
CA LEU A 345 1.61 -10.06 7.98
C LEU A 345 3.13 -9.86 7.89
N ALA A 346 3.92 -10.91 8.08
CA ALA A 346 5.37 -10.90 7.88
C ALA A 346 5.72 -10.61 6.40
N ARG A 347 5.08 -11.30 5.45
CA ARG A 347 5.20 -11.02 4.01
C ARG A 347 4.90 -9.55 3.69
N ARG A 348 3.78 -9.03 4.21
CA ARG A 348 3.35 -7.64 3.97
C ARG A 348 4.28 -6.61 4.58
N MET A 349 4.91 -6.95 5.71
CA MET A 349 5.96 -6.13 6.32
C MET A 349 7.18 -6.11 5.41
N LEU A 350 7.65 -7.26 4.92
CA LEU A 350 8.77 -7.35 3.99
C LEU A 350 8.49 -6.56 2.69
N GLU A 351 7.29 -6.65 2.13
CA GLU A 351 6.88 -5.90 0.92
C GLU A 351 6.98 -4.37 1.05
N GLN A 352 7.06 -3.84 2.27
CA GLN A 352 7.22 -2.41 2.53
C GLN A 352 8.70 -1.96 2.59
N ALA A 353 9.63 -2.89 2.77
CA ALA A 353 11.04 -2.57 2.79
C ALA A 353 11.53 -2.24 1.37
N ARG A 354 12.33 -1.19 1.23
CA ARG A 354 12.90 -0.74 -0.06
C ARG A 354 13.85 -1.77 -0.66
N ILE A 355 14.50 -2.59 0.17
CA ILE A 355 15.34 -3.71 -0.27
C ILE A 355 14.56 -4.87 -0.87
N PHE A 356 13.24 -4.94 -0.63
CA PHE A 356 12.44 -6.10 -1.01
C PHE A 356 12.40 -6.41 -2.52
N PRO A 357 12.27 -5.44 -3.45
CA PRO A 357 12.40 -5.72 -4.87
C PRO A 357 13.77 -6.30 -5.24
N ALA A 358 14.85 -5.79 -4.66
CA ALA A 358 16.21 -6.30 -4.91
C ALA A 358 16.38 -7.74 -4.44
N ILE A 359 15.76 -8.10 -3.30
CA ILE A 359 15.72 -9.47 -2.81
C ILE A 359 15.03 -10.42 -3.80
N LEU A 360 13.93 -9.99 -4.42
CA LEU A 360 13.20 -10.80 -5.40
C LEU A 360 13.94 -10.92 -6.74
N GLU A 361 14.65 -9.87 -7.16
CA GLU A 361 15.37 -9.84 -8.44
C GLU A 361 16.71 -10.60 -8.41
N ALA A 362 17.39 -10.61 -7.26
CA ALA A 362 18.73 -11.17 -7.16
C ALA A 362 18.78 -12.70 -7.23
N GLU A 363 17.71 -13.40 -6.87
CA GLU A 363 17.70 -14.85 -6.75
C GLU A 363 16.32 -15.42 -7.11
N PRO A 364 16.13 -16.00 -8.31
CA PRO A 364 14.90 -16.73 -8.66
C PRO A 364 14.60 -17.88 -7.70
N SER A 365 15.61 -18.40 -6.99
CA SER A 365 15.48 -19.43 -5.95
C SER A 365 15.09 -18.88 -4.56
N PHE A 366 15.08 -17.55 -4.38
CA PHE A 366 14.77 -16.89 -3.11
C PHE A 366 13.36 -17.16 -2.60
N ASN A 367 12.44 -17.67 -3.44
CA ASN A 367 11.12 -18.09 -2.96
C ASN A 367 11.21 -19.08 -1.76
N GLY A 368 12.23 -19.94 -1.70
CA GLY A 368 12.49 -20.80 -0.54
C GLY A 368 13.00 -20.02 0.69
N ASN A 369 13.91 -19.05 0.48
CA ASN A 369 14.47 -18.23 1.56
C ASN A 369 13.47 -17.19 2.11
N LEU A 370 12.54 -16.76 1.29
CA LEU A 370 11.46 -15.87 1.67
C LEU A 370 10.53 -16.51 2.71
N ALA A 371 10.12 -17.76 2.50
CA ALA A 371 9.28 -18.48 3.47
C ALA A 371 10.01 -18.64 4.80
N ALA A 372 11.31 -18.93 4.77
CA ALA A 372 12.15 -18.99 5.97
C ALA A 372 12.26 -17.61 6.67
N LEU A 373 12.35 -16.51 5.92
CA LEU A 373 12.37 -15.15 6.47
C LEU A 373 11.01 -14.76 7.09
N GLU A 374 9.90 -15.16 6.46
CA GLU A 374 8.56 -14.98 7.01
C GLU A 374 8.39 -15.75 8.31
N GLU A 375 8.80 -17.02 8.35
CA GLU A 375 8.78 -17.84 9.56
C GLU A 375 9.66 -17.25 10.67
N LEU A 376 10.85 -16.76 10.33
CA LEU A 376 11.75 -16.09 11.27
C LEU A 376 11.10 -14.85 11.90
N LEU A 377 10.44 -14.02 11.09
CA LEU A 377 9.71 -12.84 11.59
C LEU A 377 8.52 -13.22 12.47
N VAL A 378 7.83 -14.33 12.18
CA VAL A 378 6.74 -14.85 13.01
C VAL A 378 7.28 -15.37 14.34
N LYS A 379 8.40 -16.12 14.34
CA LYS A 379 9.05 -16.61 15.57
C LYS A 379 9.57 -15.47 16.45
N PHE A 380 10.04 -14.38 15.83
CA PHE A 380 10.53 -13.20 16.54
C PHE A 380 9.42 -12.28 17.07
N SER A 381 8.21 -12.33 16.51
CA SER A 381 7.07 -11.48 16.92
C SER A 381 6.37 -11.99 18.16
#